data_AF-A0A918X6W6-F1
#
_entry.id   AF-A0A918X6W6-F1
#
_cell.length_a   1.000
_cell.length_b   1.000
_cell.length_c   1.000
_cell.angle_alpha   90.00
_cell.angle_beta   90.00
_cell.angle_gamma   90.00
#
_symmetry.space_group_name_H-M   'P 1'
#
loop_
_entity.id
_entity.type
_entity.pdbx_description
1 polymer ?
#
loop_
_entity_poly.entity_id
_entity_poly.type
_entity_poly.pdbx_seq_one_letter_code
_entity_poly.pdbx_strand_id
1 'polypeptide(L)'
;MPHSPAIDTTQPHSARVWNYWLDGKDHYPVDRELGDQILDLHPKIAVDARAGRAFLMHTVALLAREEEGATAFVDHDLRETGRVLERSAEVLDLDRPVALSAIGTLGHTPTLSEAVDLVRAYTDALPSGSFLVLADAVLPDRGSAAEALDEWNREAAPTCRGRTPEGFASYFEGLELLAPGVGPPPLWRPAAVDVGRAPDTDMYGAVARKP
;
A
#
# COMPACT_ATOMS: atom_id res chain seq x y z
N MET A 1 14.09 21.84 19.04
CA MET A 1 13.70 20.63 18.30
C MET A 1 12.58 19.98 19.10
N PRO A 2 11.35 19.89 18.60
CA PRO A 2 10.38 19.00 19.24
C PRO A 2 10.92 17.58 19.13
N HIS A 3 11.00 16.88 20.25
CA HIS A 3 11.41 15.48 20.29
C HIS A 3 10.31 14.69 19.55
N SER A 4 10.66 13.89 18.53
CA SER A 4 9.71 12.92 17.98
C SER A 4 9.17 12.08 19.15
N PRO A 5 7.85 11.86 19.25
CA PRO A 5 7.28 11.10 20.35
C PRO A 5 7.97 9.73 20.44
N ALA A 6 8.24 9.28 21.67
CA ALA A 6 8.83 7.96 21.90
C ALA A 6 7.92 6.89 21.29
N ILE A 7 8.52 5.94 20.57
CA ILE A 7 7.79 4.82 19.94
C ILE A 7 7.19 3.96 21.06
N ASP A 8 5.87 3.75 21.03
CA ASP A 8 5.21 2.81 21.93
C ASP A 8 5.52 1.37 21.47
N THR A 9 6.33 0.66 22.26
CA THR A 9 6.74 -0.73 21.98
C THR A 9 5.87 -1.75 22.71
N THR A 10 4.80 -1.32 23.38
CA THR A 10 3.90 -2.17 24.19
C THR A 10 2.60 -2.50 23.48
N GLN A 11 2.24 -1.75 22.43
CA GLN A 11 1.11 -2.03 21.55
C GLN A 11 1.62 -2.45 20.17
N PRO A 12 1.08 -3.52 19.54
CA PRO A 12 1.41 -3.87 18.16
C PRO A 12 1.08 -2.75 17.16
N HIS A 13 1.97 -2.51 16.19
CA HIS A 13 1.75 -1.50 15.15
C HIS A 13 1.76 -2.12 13.76
N SER A 14 0.80 -1.75 12.91
CA SER A 14 0.60 -2.36 11.59
C SER A 14 1.88 -2.48 10.76
N ALA A 15 2.60 -1.37 10.60
CA ALA A 15 3.85 -1.31 9.85
C ALA A 15 4.95 -2.23 10.39
N ARG A 16 5.00 -2.46 11.72
CA ARG A 16 6.02 -3.31 12.35
C ARG A 16 5.70 -4.78 12.18
N VAL A 17 4.42 -5.16 12.29
CA VAL A 17 3.96 -6.52 12.00
C VAL A 17 4.18 -6.86 10.51
N TRP A 18 3.87 -5.92 9.62
CA TRP A 18 4.14 -6.06 8.18
C TRP A 18 5.63 -6.26 7.90
N ASN A 19 6.48 -5.46 8.56
CA ASN A 19 7.93 -5.60 8.45
C ASN A 19 8.42 -6.97 8.97
N TYR A 20 7.82 -7.52 10.02
CA TYR A 20 8.11 -8.87 10.50
C TYR A 20 7.79 -9.95 9.45
N TRP A 21 6.62 -9.91 8.81
CA TRP A 21 6.26 -10.88 7.75
C TRP A 21 7.16 -10.81 6.50
N LEU A 22 7.81 -9.66 6.30
CA LEU A 22 8.80 -9.44 5.26
C LEU A 22 10.22 -9.89 5.64
N ASP A 23 10.40 -10.55 6.80
CA ASP A 23 11.70 -10.94 7.36
C ASP A 23 12.61 -9.72 7.68
N GLY A 24 11.97 -8.58 7.97
CA GLY A 24 12.64 -7.36 8.41
C GLY A 24 12.97 -7.38 9.90
N LYS A 25 13.74 -6.39 10.37
CA LYS A 25 14.27 -6.33 11.76
C LYS A 25 13.60 -5.30 12.68
N ASP A 26 12.92 -4.31 12.09
CA ASP A 26 12.29 -3.19 12.80
C ASP A 26 10.91 -3.57 13.37
N HIS A 27 10.92 -4.42 14.40
CA HIS A 27 9.72 -4.87 15.11
C HIS A 27 10.06 -5.28 16.56
N TYR A 28 9.07 -5.29 17.44
CA TYR A 28 9.17 -5.64 18.86
C TYR A 28 8.51 -7.00 19.15
N PRO A 29 8.66 -7.57 20.37
CA PRO A 29 8.02 -8.83 20.73
C PRO A 29 6.50 -8.84 20.51
N VAL A 30 5.81 -7.75 20.86
CA VAL A 30 4.35 -7.62 20.69
C VAL A 30 3.91 -7.68 19.23
N ASP A 31 4.74 -7.18 18.30
CA ASP A 31 4.44 -7.23 16.87
C ASP A 31 4.63 -8.65 16.30
N ARG A 32 5.62 -9.40 16.81
CA ARG A 32 5.84 -10.80 16.41
C ARG A 32 4.72 -11.71 16.91
N GLU A 33 4.33 -11.54 18.17
CA GLU A 33 3.26 -12.31 18.78
C GLU A 33 1.95 -12.15 17.98
N LEU A 34 1.56 -10.91 17.69
CA LEU A 34 0.41 -10.67 16.81
C LEU A 34 0.65 -11.22 15.39
N GLY A 35 1.84 -11.03 14.83
CA GLY A 35 2.19 -11.53 13.51
C GLY A 35 2.05 -13.05 13.38
N ASP A 36 2.47 -13.81 14.38
CA ASP A 36 2.37 -15.27 14.44
C ASP A 36 0.91 -15.72 14.61
N GLN A 37 0.14 -15.06 15.50
CA GLN A 37 -1.30 -15.34 15.67
C GLN A 37 -2.08 -15.16 14.37
N ILE A 38 -1.80 -14.07 13.64
CA ILE A 38 -2.46 -13.78 12.37
C ILE A 38 -2.01 -14.76 11.27
N LEU A 39 -0.76 -15.23 11.29
CA LEU A 39 -0.30 -16.29 10.38
C LEU A 39 -1.02 -17.62 10.61
N ASP A 40 -1.28 -17.98 11.87
CA ASP A 40 -2.03 -19.18 12.22
C ASP A 40 -3.47 -19.13 11.68
N LEU A 41 -4.11 -17.96 11.75
CA LEU A 41 -5.47 -17.74 11.23
C LEU A 41 -5.49 -17.60 9.70
N HIS A 42 -4.55 -16.84 9.14
CA HIS A 42 -4.50 -16.49 7.73
C HIS A 42 -3.09 -16.67 7.13
N PRO A 43 -2.71 -17.92 6.81
CA PRO A 43 -1.36 -18.23 6.31
C PRO A 43 -0.97 -17.51 5.01
N LYS A 44 -1.94 -17.04 4.22
CA LYS A 44 -1.71 -16.28 2.98
C LYS A 44 -1.12 -14.89 3.22
N ILE A 45 -1.22 -14.33 4.43
CA ILE A 45 -0.79 -12.94 4.69
C ILE A 45 0.69 -12.69 4.39
N ALA A 46 1.56 -13.68 4.61
CA ALA A 46 2.98 -13.57 4.26
C ALA A 46 3.21 -13.58 2.74
N VAL A 47 2.37 -14.28 1.98
CA VAL A 47 2.39 -14.26 0.51
C VAL A 47 1.96 -12.89 0.01
N ASP A 48 0.88 -12.35 0.58
CA ASP A 48 0.35 -11.02 0.24
C ASP A 48 1.40 -9.93 0.53
N ALA A 49 2.04 -9.97 1.71
CA ALA A 49 3.09 -9.02 2.08
C ALA A 49 4.24 -8.99 1.06
N ARG A 50 4.72 -10.17 0.65
CA ARG A 50 5.79 -10.31 -0.34
C ARG A 50 5.35 -9.87 -1.73
N ALA A 51 4.11 -10.19 -2.13
CA ALA A 51 3.55 -9.77 -3.41
C ALA A 51 3.44 -8.24 -3.50
N GLY A 52 2.97 -7.58 -2.44
CA GLY A 52 2.93 -6.12 -2.35
C GLY A 52 4.32 -5.49 -2.48
N ARG A 53 5.33 -6.05 -1.81
CA ARG A 53 6.71 -5.56 -1.91
C ARG A 53 7.32 -5.75 -3.31
N ALA A 54 7.07 -6.90 -3.94
CA ALA A 54 7.54 -7.18 -5.29
C ALA A 54 6.90 -6.20 -6.31
N PHE A 55 5.60 -5.92 -6.17
CA PHE A 55 4.90 -4.95 -7.02
C PHE A 55 5.46 -3.53 -6.89
N LEU A 56 5.76 -3.07 -5.66
CA LEU A 56 6.44 -1.79 -5.43
C LEU A 56 7.79 -1.73 -6.17
N MET A 57 8.64 -2.75 -5.98
CA MET A 57 9.97 -2.78 -6.59
C MET A 57 9.90 -2.79 -8.12
N HIS A 58 9.00 -3.59 -8.69
CA HIS A 58 8.79 -3.63 -10.14
C HIS A 58 8.33 -2.28 -10.68
N THR A 59 7.39 -1.64 -9.99
CA THR A 59 6.89 -0.32 -10.35
C THR A 59 7.98 0.73 -10.32
N VAL A 60 8.77 0.78 -9.24
CA VAL A 60 9.90 1.70 -9.14
C VAL A 60 10.88 1.44 -10.28
N ALA A 61 11.22 0.19 -10.59
CA ALA A 61 12.10 -0.15 -11.70
C ALA A 61 11.52 0.24 -13.08
N LEU A 62 10.20 0.16 -13.26
CA LEU A 62 9.53 0.63 -14.47
C LEU A 62 9.56 2.15 -14.62
N LEU A 63 9.43 2.89 -13.51
CA LEU A 63 9.19 4.35 -13.53
C LEU A 63 10.45 5.19 -13.27
N ALA A 64 11.44 4.66 -12.55
CA ALA A 64 12.64 5.39 -12.12
C ALA A 64 13.88 5.09 -12.98
N ARG A 65 13.73 4.88 -14.29
CA ARG A 65 14.81 4.41 -15.19
C ARG A 65 15.96 5.40 -15.47
N GLU A 66 16.08 6.51 -14.73
CA GLU A 66 17.22 7.44 -14.87
C GLU A 66 18.11 7.42 -13.62
N GLU A 67 19.44 7.40 -13.82
CA GLU A 67 20.47 7.15 -12.80
C GLU A 67 20.74 8.35 -11.86
N GLU A 68 20.08 9.48 -12.07
CA GLU A 68 20.26 10.71 -11.28
C GLU A 68 18.96 11.04 -10.54
N GLY A 69 18.91 10.78 -9.23
CA GLY A 69 17.72 11.06 -8.42
C GLY A 69 18.04 11.28 -6.94
N ALA A 70 17.38 12.26 -6.34
CA ALA A 70 17.38 12.48 -4.89
C ALA A 70 16.23 11.67 -4.25
N THR A 71 16.47 11.12 -3.07
CA THR A 71 15.45 10.41 -2.27
C THR A 71 15.31 11.11 -0.92
N ALA A 72 14.07 11.38 -0.52
CA ALA A 72 13.75 11.91 0.80
C ALA A 72 12.61 11.12 1.44
N PHE A 73 12.59 11.14 2.78
CA PHE A 73 11.52 10.59 3.57
C PHE A 73 10.69 11.74 4.15
N VAL A 74 9.38 11.66 3.98
CA VAL A 74 8.44 12.62 4.53
C VAL A 74 7.74 11.97 5.72
N ASP A 75 8.08 12.42 6.93
CA ASP A 75 7.50 11.92 8.19
C ASP A 75 6.20 12.67 8.51
N HIS A 76 5.13 12.35 7.79
CA HIS A 76 3.79 12.90 7.99
C HIS A 76 2.73 11.84 7.77
N ASP A 77 1.56 12.04 8.41
CA ASP A 77 0.38 11.25 8.10
C ASP A 77 -0.05 11.52 6.66
N LEU A 78 -0.33 10.48 5.88
CA LEU A 78 -0.73 10.64 4.49
C LEU A 78 -2.01 11.47 4.31
N ARG A 79 -2.85 11.56 5.34
CA ARG A 79 -4.08 12.37 5.36
C ARG A 79 -3.79 13.86 5.49
N GLU A 80 -2.59 14.24 5.92
CA GLU A 80 -2.10 15.62 5.87
C GLU A 80 -1.59 15.95 4.45
N THR A 81 -2.41 15.70 3.42
CA THR A 81 -2.04 15.74 1.98
C THR A 81 -1.24 16.98 1.60
N GLY A 82 -1.68 18.17 2.05
CA GLY A 82 -1.00 19.42 1.75
C GLY A 82 0.44 19.48 2.29
N ARG A 83 0.69 18.95 3.49
CA ARG A 83 2.04 18.89 4.07
C ARG A 83 2.91 17.86 3.39
N VAL A 84 2.34 16.71 3.03
CA VAL A 84 3.07 15.69 2.29
C VAL A 84 3.52 16.23 0.94
N LEU A 85 2.63 16.92 0.22
CA LEU A 85 2.95 17.55 -1.07
C LEU A 85 3.97 18.68 -0.92
N GLU A 86 3.81 19.56 0.07
CA GLU A 86 4.76 20.64 0.38
C GLU A 86 6.18 20.08 0.60
N ARG A 87 6.29 19.04 1.44
CA ARG A 87 7.58 18.38 1.70
C ARG A 87 8.12 17.61 0.50
N SER A 88 7.24 16.98 -0.27
CA SER A 88 7.64 16.27 -1.49
C SER A 88 8.22 17.25 -2.53
N ALA A 89 7.69 18.46 -2.62
CA ALA A 89 8.16 19.51 -3.53
C ALA A 89 9.59 20.02 -3.21
N GLU A 90 10.14 19.70 -2.04
CA GLU A 90 11.54 20.01 -1.72
C GLU A 90 12.52 19.16 -2.56
N VAL A 91 12.04 18.05 -3.14
CA VAL A 91 12.87 17.05 -3.83
C VAL A 91 12.30 16.69 -5.22
N LEU A 92 10.98 16.74 -5.38
CA LEU A 92 10.28 16.46 -6.64
C LEU A 92 9.84 17.76 -7.33
N ASP A 93 10.03 17.83 -8.64
CA ASP A 93 9.40 18.83 -9.49
C ASP A 93 7.94 18.43 -9.74
N LEU A 94 7.02 18.97 -8.94
CA LEU A 94 5.58 18.68 -9.03
C LEU A 94 4.90 19.37 -10.22
N ASP A 95 5.61 20.14 -11.04
CA ASP A 95 5.09 20.67 -12.32
C ASP A 95 5.32 19.68 -13.48
N ARG A 96 6.06 18.58 -13.24
CA ARG A 96 6.29 17.49 -14.20
C ARG A 96 5.57 16.21 -13.77
N PRO A 97 5.26 15.28 -14.71
CA PRO A 97 4.60 14.03 -14.37
C PRO A 97 5.28 13.25 -13.24
N VAL A 98 4.51 12.88 -12.22
CA VAL A 98 4.97 12.14 -11.03
C VAL A 98 4.31 10.76 -11.00
N ALA A 99 5.05 9.76 -10.53
CA ALA A 99 4.50 8.47 -10.16
C ALA A 99 4.15 8.45 -8.67
N LEU A 100 2.86 8.51 -8.33
CA LEU A 100 2.35 8.32 -6.99
C LEU A 100 2.13 6.84 -6.71
N SER A 101 2.76 6.31 -5.66
CA SER A 101 2.57 4.92 -5.21
C SER A 101 1.92 4.85 -3.83
N ALA A 102 0.82 4.10 -3.71
CA ALA A 102 0.12 3.83 -2.46
C ALA A 102 -0.11 2.31 -2.32
N ILE A 103 0.67 1.65 -1.48
CA ILE A 103 0.66 0.18 -1.39
C ILE A 103 0.43 -0.25 0.06
N GLY A 104 -0.68 -0.94 0.32
CA GLY A 104 -1.06 -1.49 1.62
C GLY A 104 -1.42 -0.42 2.67
N THR A 105 -1.84 0.77 2.23
CA THR A 105 -2.06 1.92 3.13
C THR A 105 -3.52 2.36 3.24
N LEU A 106 -4.35 2.14 2.21
CA LEU A 106 -5.71 2.68 2.16
C LEU A 106 -6.72 1.83 2.94
N GLY A 107 -6.37 0.58 3.27
CA GLY A 107 -7.13 -0.23 4.24
C GLY A 107 -7.22 0.41 5.64
N HIS A 108 -6.30 1.31 5.98
CA HIS A 108 -6.26 2.00 7.27
C HIS A 108 -7.15 3.26 7.34
N THR A 109 -7.79 3.66 6.23
CA THR A 109 -8.77 4.75 6.31
C THR A 109 -10.09 4.24 6.91
N PRO A 110 -10.78 5.06 7.72
CA PRO A 110 -12.06 4.69 8.33
C PRO A 110 -13.12 4.21 7.33
N THR A 111 -13.23 4.87 6.18
CA THR A 111 -14.26 4.58 5.17
C THR A 111 -13.69 4.48 3.76
N LEU A 112 -14.43 3.84 2.84
CA LEU A 112 -14.06 3.80 1.43
C LEU A 112 -14.06 5.21 0.82
N SER A 113 -15.08 6.02 1.13
CA SER A 113 -15.15 7.42 0.65
C SER A 113 -13.92 8.20 1.04
N GLU A 114 -13.49 8.11 2.31
CA GLU A 114 -12.28 8.80 2.76
C GLU A 114 -11.02 8.32 2.04
N ALA A 115 -10.90 7.02 1.72
CA ALA A 115 -9.78 6.54 0.91
C ALA A 115 -9.83 7.07 -0.53
N VAL A 116 -11.02 7.10 -1.15
CA VAL A 116 -11.20 7.64 -2.51
C VAL A 116 -10.88 9.13 -2.54
N ASP A 117 -11.39 9.89 -1.57
CA ASP A 117 -11.13 11.33 -1.44
C ASP A 117 -9.64 11.62 -1.21
N LEU A 118 -8.96 10.76 -0.43
CA LEU A 118 -7.53 10.86 -0.21
C LEU A 118 -6.72 10.61 -1.49
N VAL A 119 -7.03 9.53 -2.22
CA VAL A 119 -6.39 9.24 -3.51
C VAL A 119 -6.62 10.41 -4.48
N ARG A 120 -7.87 10.90 -4.58
CA ARG A 120 -8.23 12.04 -5.43
C ARG A 120 -7.43 13.29 -5.06
N ALA A 121 -7.34 13.63 -3.78
CA ALA A 121 -6.61 14.81 -3.32
C ALA A 121 -5.13 14.79 -3.78
N TYR A 122 -4.47 13.63 -3.70
CA TYR A 122 -3.13 13.50 -4.23
C TYR A 122 -3.09 13.56 -5.76
N THR A 123 -3.94 12.79 -6.46
CA THR A 123 -3.91 12.78 -7.92
C THR A 123 -4.28 14.13 -8.53
N ASP A 124 -5.17 14.89 -7.92
CA ASP A 124 -5.60 16.22 -8.37
C ASP A 124 -4.45 17.23 -8.31
N ALA A 125 -3.58 17.12 -7.30
CA ALA A 125 -2.42 17.98 -7.13
C ALA A 125 -1.28 17.70 -8.13
N LEU A 126 -1.27 16.53 -8.79
CA LEU A 126 -0.21 16.15 -9.73
C LEU A 126 -0.56 16.57 -11.17
N PRO A 127 0.40 16.87 -12.05
CA PRO A 127 0.10 17.32 -13.40
C PRO A 127 -0.38 16.17 -14.30
N SER A 128 -1.05 16.52 -15.41
CA SER A 128 -1.44 15.57 -16.46
C SER A 128 -0.25 14.72 -16.92
N GLY A 129 -0.51 13.44 -17.21
CA GLY A 129 0.52 12.45 -17.53
C GLY A 129 1.18 11.79 -16.32
N SER A 130 0.89 12.22 -15.09
CA SER A 130 1.27 11.52 -13.85
C SER A 130 0.64 10.13 -13.77
N PHE A 131 1.14 9.28 -12.87
CA PHE A 131 0.65 7.92 -12.69
C PHE A 131 0.24 7.68 -11.24
N LEU A 132 -0.88 6.96 -11.05
CA LEU A 132 -1.25 6.34 -9.79
C LEU A 132 -0.90 4.86 -9.86
N VAL A 133 -0.17 4.37 -8.88
CA VAL A 133 0.13 2.95 -8.68
C VAL A 133 -0.38 2.55 -7.31
N LEU A 134 -1.33 1.62 -7.28
CA LEU A 134 -2.03 1.29 -6.05
C LEU A 134 -2.14 -0.22 -5.92
N ALA A 135 -1.83 -0.74 -4.74
CA ALA A 135 -2.13 -2.11 -4.36
C ALA A 135 -2.62 -2.18 -2.91
N ASP A 136 -3.67 -2.94 -2.65
CA ASP A 136 -4.27 -3.02 -1.32
C ASP A 136 -5.08 -4.32 -1.16
N ALA A 137 -5.44 -4.63 0.08
CA ALA A 137 -6.20 -5.82 0.43
C ALA A 137 -7.65 -5.74 -0.08
N VAL A 138 -8.04 -6.77 -0.83
CA VAL A 138 -9.41 -7.03 -1.27
C VAL A 138 -9.85 -8.32 -0.59
N LEU A 139 -10.40 -8.18 0.61
CA LEU A 139 -10.70 -9.31 1.50
C LEU A 139 -12.18 -9.70 1.39
N PRO A 140 -12.51 -10.99 1.46
CA PRO A 140 -13.89 -11.44 1.51
C PRO A 140 -14.52 -11.11 2.87
N ASP A 141 -15.84 -10.89 2.88
CA ASP A 141 -16.63 -10.57 4.08
C ASP A 141 -16.75 -11.75 5.09
N ARG A 142 -16.20 -12.91 4.76
CA ARG A 142 -16.32 -14.15 5.53
C ARG A 142 -15.12 -15.08 5.29
N GLY A 143 -14.89 -15.99 6.23
CA GLY A 143 -13.79 -16.97 6.18
C GLY A 143 -12.56 -16.48 6.93
N SER A 144 -11.48 -17.24 6.84
CA SER A 144 -10.29 -17.03 7.68
C SER A 144 -9.63 -15.65 7.50
N ALA A 145 -9.71 -15.06 6.31
CA ALA A 145 -9.23 -13.70 6.06
C ALA A 145 -10.04 -12.64 6.85
N ALA A 146 -11.36 -12.82 6.96
CA ALA A 146 -12.22 -11.94 7.75
C ALA A 146 -11.99 -12.12 9.26
N GLU A 147 -11.84 -13.36 9.72
CA GLU A 147 -11.54 -13.69 11.13
C GLU A 147 -10.17 -13.12 11.55
N ALA A 148 -9.16 -13.24 10.70
CA ALA A 148 -7.84 -12.65 10.94
C ALA A 148 -7.88 -11.12 10.96
N LEU A 149 -8.67 -10.49 10.09
CA LEU A 149 -8.87 -9.04 10.11
C LEU A 149 -9.56 -8.56 11.41
N ASP A 150 -10.54 -9.33 11.89
CA ASP A 150 -11.22 -9.05 13.16
C ASP A 150 -10.29 -9.21 14.37
N GLU A 151 -9.39 -10.20 14.35
CA GLU A 151 -8.34 -10.36 15.36
C GLU A 151 -7.34 -9.20 15.31
N TRP A 152 -6.84 -8.89 14.11
CA TRP A 152 -5.95 -7.76 13.88
C TRP A 152 -6.53 -6.47 14.45
N ASN A 153 -7.81 -6.18 14.16
CA ASN A 153 -8.46 -4.94 14.57
C ASN A 153 -8.72 -4.83 16.08
N ARG A 154 -8.64 -5.94 16.82
CA ARG A 154 -8.75 -5.93 18.28
C ARG A 154 -7.44 -5.50 18.96
N GLU A 155 -6.30 -5.77 18.33
CA GLU A 155 -4.99 -5.61 18.96
C GLU A 155 -4.09 -4.56 18.31
N ALA A 156 -4.12 -4.45 16.99
CA ALA A 156 -3.26 -3.55 16.22
C ALA A 156 -3.78 -2.13 16.14
N ALA A 157 -2.85 -1.17 16.13
CA ALA A 157 -3.09 0.19 15.71
C ALA A 157 -2.25 0.56 14.46
N PRO A 158 -2.80 1.31 13.49
CA PRO A 158 -4.24 1.55 13.29
C PRO A 158 -4.98 0.29 12.80
N THR A 159 -6.30 0.30 12.94
CA THR A 159 -7.19 -0.73 12.36
C THR A 159 -7.08 -0.77 10.83
N CYS A 160 -7.39 -1.91 10.24
CA CYS A 160 -7.38 -2.16 8.80
C CYS A 160 -8.74 -2.69 8.33
N ARG A 161 -9.04 -2.51 7.04
CA ARG A 161 -10.24 -3.04 6.37
C ARG A 161 -9.89 -3.46 4.95
N GLY A 162 -10.37 -4.64 4.54
CA GLY A 162 -10.37 -5.01 3.13
C GLY A 162 -11.40 -4.21 2.34
N ARG A 163 -11.14 -4.01 1.05
CA ARG A 163 -12.12 -3.46 0.09
C ARG A 163 -12.80 -4.58 -0.69
N THR A 164 -13.95 -4.29 -1.29
CA THR A 164 -14.49 -5.15 -2.36
C THR A 164 -13.75 -4.87 -3.66
N PRO A 165 -13.81 -5.77 -4.67
CA PRO A 165 -13.25 -5.49 -5.99
C PRO A 165 -13.76 -4.18 -6.60
N GLU A 166 -15.05 -3.90 -6.48
CA GLU A 166 -15.68 -2.66 -6.96
C GLU A 166 -15.21 -1.45 -6.17
N GLY A 167 -15.09 -1.59 -4.84
CA GLY A 167 -14.56 -0.54 -3.97
C GLY A 167 -13.09 -0.24 -4.25
N PHE A 168 -12.30 -1.24 -4.63
CA PHE A 168 -10.92 -1.01 -5.06
C PHE A 168 -10.85 -0.31 -6.42
N ALA A 169 -11.73 -0.67 -7.36
CA ALA A 169 -11.76 -0.06 -8.69
C ALA A 169 -12.15 1.43 -8.65
N SER A 170 -12.93 1.88 -7.65
CA SER A 170 -13.36 3.28 -7.54
C SER A 170 -12.21 4.26 -7.27
N TYR A 171 -11.06 3.79 -6.78
CA TYR A 171 -9.85 4.61 -6.62
C TYR A 171 -9.33 5.20 -7.94
N PHE A 172 -9.73 4.61 -9.07
CA PHE A 172 -9.25 5.00 -10.40
C PHE A 172 -10.28 5.78 -11.22
N GLU A 173 -11.42 6.17 -10.62
CA GLU A 173 -12.41 7.01 -11.29
C GLU A 173 -11.79 8.33 -11.79
N GLY A 174 -11.94 8.61 -13.09
CA GLY A 174 -11.36 9.79 -13.74
C GLY A 174 -9.92 9.61 -14.22
N LEU A 175 -9.32 8.43 -14.04
CA LEU A 175 -7.99 8.09 -14.54
C LEU A 175 -8.06 7.08 -15.69
N GLU A 176 -7.01 7.03 -16.49
CA GLU A 176 -6.84 6.06 -17.58
C GLU A 176 -6.16 4.80 -17.07
N LEU A 177 -6.93 3.76 -16.74
CA LEU A 177 -6.39 2.47 -16.32
C LEU A 177 -5.54 1.83 -17.42
N LEU A 178 -4.32 1.41 -17.06
CA LEU A 178 -3.43 0.68 -17.96
C LEU A 178 -3.74 -0.81 -17.94
N ALA A 179 -3.62 -1.48 -19.10
CA ALA A 179 -3.74 -2.93 -19.18
C ALA A 179 -2.67 -3.64 -18.31
N PRO A 180 -3.05 -4.68 -17.54
CA PRO A 180 -4.29 -5.47 -17.63
C PRO A 180 -5.52 -4.90 -16.88
N GLY A 181 -5.41 -3.74 -16.24
CA GLY A 181 -6.44 -3.16 -15.39
C GLY A 181 -6.26 -3.58 -13.92
N VAL A 182 -7.37 -3.66 -13.20
CA VAL A 182 -7.43 -4.04 -11.78
C VAL A 182 -7.39 -5.56 -11.65
N GLY A 183 -6.50 -6.08 -10.80
CA GLY A 183 -6.49 -7.50 -10.47
C GLY A 183 -5.32 -7.90 -9.56
N PRO A 184 -5.10 -9.20 -9.32
CA PRO A 184 -4.01 -9.68 -8.47
C PRO A 184 -2.63 -9.15 -8.91
N PRO A 185 -1.81 -8.56 -8.02
CA PRO A 185 -0.50 -8.00 -8.36
C PRO A 185 0.46 -8.96 -9.09
N PRO A 186 0.53 -10.27 -8.77
CA PRO A 186 1.38 -11.21 -9.50
C PRO A 186 1.01 -11.39 -10.98
N LEU A 187 -0.21 -10.99 -11.38
CA LEU A 187 -0.66 -11.04 -12.78
C LEU A 187 -0.38 -9.73 -13.53
N TRP A 188 0.20 -8.73 -12.85
CA TRP A 188 0.48 -7.43 -13.42
C TRP A 188 1.82 -7.45 -14.19
N ARG A 189 1.75 -7.76 -15.49
CA ARG A 189 2.90 -7.84 -16.43
C ARG A 189 4.09 -8.66 -15.88
N PRO A 190 3.87 -9.94 -15.53
CA PRO A 190 4.94 -10.79 -15.00
C PRO A 190 6.09 -10.93 -15.99
N ALA A 191 7.31 -11.07 -15.48
CA ALA A 191 8.45 -11.38 -16.33
C ALA A 191 8.26 -12.77 -16.97
N ALA A 192 8.80 -12.97 -18.17
CA ALA A 192 8.65 -14.23 -18.93
C ALA A 192 9.22 -15.48 -18.22
N VAL A 193 9.95 -15.31 -17.11
CA VAL A 193 10.49 -16.40 -16.28
C VAL A 193 9.54 -16.80 -15.13
N ASP A 194 8.52 -16.01 -14.80
CA ASP A 194 7.56 -16.27 -13.73
C ASP A 194 6.34 -17.09 -14.20
N VAL A 195 6.48 -17.85 -15.29
CA VAL A 195 5.40 -18.65 -15.87
C VAL A 195 5.19 -19.92 -15.03
N GLY A 196 4.39 -19.77 -13.98
CA GLY A 196 3.85 -20.81 -13.11
C GLY A 196 2.45 -20.41 -12.60
N ARG A 197 1.82 -21.19 -11.72
CA ARG A 197 0.56 -20.77 -11.08
C ARG A 197 0.87 -19.54 -10.23
N ALA A 198 0.30 -18.38 -10.60
CA ALA A 198 0.44 -17.16 -9.82
C ALA A 198 0.05 -17.42 -8.35
N PRO A 199 0.79 -16.86 -7.37
CA PRO A 199 0.41 -16.95 -5.97
C PRO A 199 -1.04 -16.51 -5.80
N ASP A 200 -1.82 -17.32 -5.10
CA ASP A 200 -3.15 -16.92 -4.66
C ASP A 200 -2.97 -15.83 -3.60
N THR A 201 -3.50 -14.63 -3.87
CA THR A 201 -3.30 -13.40 -3.09
C THR A 201 -4.64 -12.75 -2.83
N ASP A 202 -4.82 -12.20 -1.62
CA ASP A 202 -6.00 -11.41 -1.29
C ASP A 202 -5.77 -9.90 -1.51
N MET A 203 -4.65 -9.53 -2.14
CA MET A 203 -4.41 -8.18 -2.66
C MET A 203 -4.81 -8.00 -4.12
N TYR A 204 -5.30 -6.81 -4.45
CA TYR A 204 -5.41 -6.30 -5.82
C TYR A 204 -4.38 -5.20 -6.07
N GLY A 205 -4.01 -4.98 -7.33
CA GLY A 205 -3.13 -3.94 -7.80
C GLY A 205 -3.54 -3.41 -9.16
N ALA A 206 -3.26 -2.12 -9.42
CA ALA A 206 -3.40 -1.53 -10.75
C ALA A 206 -2.51 -0.30 -10.92
N VAL A 207 -2.36 0.12 -12.18
CA VAL A 207 -1.71 1.39 -12.56
C VAL A 207 -2.65 2.16 -13.46
N ALA A 208 -2.81 3.45 -13.20
CA ALA A 208 -3.57 4.36 -14.05
C ALA A 208 -2.77 5.62 -14.34
N ARG A 209 -3.01 6.22 -15.51
CA ARG A 209 -2.45 7.50 -15.92
C ARG A 209 -3.46 8.61 -15.68
N LYS A 210 -3.01 9.75 -15.16
CA LYS A 210 -3.80 10.98 -15.11
C LYS A 210 -3.88 11.58 -16.53
N PRO A 211 -5.09 11.83 -17.07
CA PRO A 211 -5.27 12.50 -18.36
C PRO A 211 -4.56 13.85 -18.44
#